data_AF-A0A942R334-F1
#
_entry.id   AF-A0A942R334-F1
#
_cell.length_a   1.000
_cell.length_b   1.000
_cell.length_c   1.000
_cell.angle_alpha   90.00
_cell.angle_beta   90.00
_cell.angle_gamma   90.00
#
_symmetry.space_group_name_H-M   'P 1'
#
loop_
_entity.id
_entity.type
_entity.pdbx_description
1 polymer ?
#
loop_
_entity_poly.entity_id
_entity_poly.type
_entity_poly.pdbx_seq_one_letter_code
_entity_poly.pdbx_strand_id
1 'polypeptide(L)'
;MDAYTKLNEAIRNNGSMLCIGLDSEINKLPPFLKDDLNGLLNFNCSIIEATQDIVSSYKINFAFYEQYGATGIEVMQKTFDYIPNDIMKIADCKRGDIGNTSVAYAMACYERFGADAVTLHPYMGLDSVKPFLDFPDKFVFMLARTSNKSGDDFQSLICDGEPLFKHVVRKSLEWGSPDKIGFVVGATRPDELATIRQIAPESVFLVPGIGSQGGDLKASIKANNFGTAIFNVSRGIIYASDADDFAIKVREVAQNYRDDINNALYDL
;
A
#
# COMPACT_ATOMS: atom_id res chain seq x y z
N MET A 1 19.38 1.57 -5.56
CA MET A 1 18.96 1.31 -4.17
C MET A 1 17.77 0.40 -4.26
N ASP A 2 17.80 -0.73 -3.57
CA ASP A 2 16.67 -1.68 -3.55
C ASP A 2 15.47 -1.08 -2.79
N ALA A 3 14.28 -1.59 -3.10
CA ALA A 3 13.01 -1.10 -2.56
C ALA A 3 12.90 -1.21 -1.03
N TYR A 4 13.49 -2.24 -0.42
CA TYR A 4 13.44 -2.43 1.04
C TYR A 4 14.31 -1.40 1.77
N THR A 5 15.54 -1.19 1.30
CA THR A 5 16.41 -0.13 1.79
C THR A 5 15.72 1.22 1.63
N LYS A 6 15.22 1.52 0.42
CA LYS A 6 14.51 2.77 0.11
C LYS A 6 13.36 3.05 1.09
N LEU A 7 12.53 2.04 1.40
CA LEU A 7 11.46 2.19 2.38
C LEU A 7 11.99 2.56 3.77
N ASN A 8 12.99 1.82 4.27
CA ASN A 8 13.55 2.07 5.60
C ASN A 8 14.22 3.44 5.69
N GLU A 9 14.87 3.91 4.60
CA GLU A 9 15.42 5.26 4.54
C GLU A 9 14.32 6.32 4.56
N ALA A 10 13.23 6.15 3.80
CA ALA A 10 12.09 7.07 3.81
C ALA A 10 11.44 7.12 5.20
N ILE A 11 11.24 5.97 5.85
CA ILE A 11 10.70 5.89 7.22
C ILE A 11 11.59 6.68 8.19
N ARG A 12 12.91 6.49 8.11
CA ARG A 12 13.88 7.14 9.00
C ARG A 12 13.98 8.64 8.74
N ASN A 13 14.11 9.04 7.49
CA ASN A 13 14.32 10.45 7.10
C ASN A 13 13.10 11.30 7.40
N ASN A 14 11.90 10.76 7.15
CA ASN A 14 10.64 11.47 7.37
C ASN A 14 10.03 11.20 8.75
N GLY A 15 10.61 10.28 9.53
CA GLY A 15 10.07 9.84 10.82
C GLY A 15 8.61 9.42 10.69
N SER A 16 8.30 8.56 9.71
CA SER A 16 6.92 8.28 9.30
C SER A 16 6.76 6.86 8.79
N MET A 17 5.75 6.14 9.26
CA MET A 17 5.26 4.89 8.67
C MET A 17 3.96 5.10 7.89
N LEU A 18 3.62 6.36 7.56
CA LEU A 18 2.42 6.71 6.84
C LEU A 18 2.57 6.44 5.34
N CYS A 19 1.57 5.77 4.76
CA CYS A 19 1.36 5.71 3.32
C CYS A 19 0.10 6.44 2.91
N ILE A 20 0.24 7.33 1.93
CA ILE A 20 -0.90 7.98 1.31
C ILE A 20 -1.31 7.18 0.08
N GLY A 21 -2.57 6.73 0.08
CA GLY A 21 -3.18 6.10 -1.08
C GLY A 21 -3.79 7.15 -2.02
N LEU A 22 -3.24 7.28 -3.23
CA LEU A 22 -3.73 8.18 -4.28
C LEU A 22 -4.86 7.51 -5.08
N ASP A 23 -5.92 7.11 -4.38
CA ASP A 23 -7.09 6.44 -4.96
C ASP A 23 -8.11 7.51 -5.41
N SER A 24 -7.67 8.41 -6.31
CA SER A 24 -8.39 9.63 -6.68
C SER A 24 -9.53 9.38 -7.68
N GLU A 25 -10.68 9.99 -7.40
CA GLU A 25 -11.91 9.98 -8.20
C GLU A 25 -12.25 11.41 -8.66
N ILE A 26 -12.44 11.62 -9.97
CA ILE A 26 -12.76 12.94 -10.55
C ILE A 26 -13.95 13.63 -9.85
N ASN A 27 -14.99 12.86 -9.53
CA ASN A 27 -16.22 13.42 -8.95
C ASN A 27 -16.05 14.00 -7.54
N LYS A 28 -14.94 13.67 -6.85
CA LYS A 28 -14.62 14.11 -5.48
C LYS A 28 -13.51 15.15 -5.40
N LEU A 29 -12.95 15.56 -6.54
CA LEU A 29 -11.93 16.61 -6.57
C LEU A 29 -12.52 17.96 -6.12
N PRO A 30 -11.71 18.95 -5.73
CA PRO A 30 -12.15 20.33 -5.61
C PRO A 30 -12.83 20.81 -6.91
N PRO A 31 -13.90 21.63 -6.86
CA PRO A 31 -14.64 22.06 -8.05
C PRO A 31 -13.78 22.62 -9.18
N PHE A 32 -12.72 23.35 -8.86
CA PHE A 32 -11.78 23.94 -9.82
C PHE A 32 -10.81 22.94 -10.47
N LEU A 33 -10.84 21.66 -10.07
CA LEU A 33 -10.06 20.56 -10.65
C LEU A 33 -10.94 19.48 -11.29
N LYS A 34 -12.27 19.66 -11.38
CA LYS A 34 -13.19 18.62 -11.88
C LYS A 34 -13.30 18.51 -13.41
N ASP A 35 -12.62 19.38 -14.14
CA ASP A 35 -12.88 19.55 -15.58
C ASP A 35 -12.45 18.34 -16.42
N ASP A 36 -11.32 17.71 -16.10
CA ASP A 36 -10.80 16.57 -16.83
C ASP A 36 -9.80 15.72 -16.02
N LEU A 37 -9.15 14.78 -16.69
CA LEU A 37 -8.09 13.94 -16.12
C LEU A 37 -6.79 14.69 -15.81
N ASN A 38 -6.55 15.86 -16.42
CA ASN A 38 -5.45 16.72 -15.99
C ASN A 38 -5.75 17.29 -14.59
N GLY A 39 -7.01 17.57 -14.27
CA GLY A 39 -7.44 17.89 -12.92
C GLY A 39 -7.09 16.81 -11.90
N LEU A 40 -7.28 15.53 -12.25
CA LEU A 40 -6.88 14.39 -11.41
C LEU A 40 -5.36 14.30 -11.23
N LEU A 41 -4.58 14.55 -12.29
CA LEU A 41 -3.12 14.61 -12.20
C LEU A 41 -2.67 15.75 -11.28
N ASN A 42 -3.18 16.97 -11.52
CA ASN A 42 -2.84 18.16 -10.74
C ASN A 42 -3.17 17.95 -9.25
N PHE A 43 -4.32 17.36 -8.96
CA PHE A 43 -4.71 16.99 -7.61
C PHE A 43 -3.69 16.05 -6.95
N ASN A 44 -3.30 14.97 -7.63
CA ASN A 44 -2.30 14.04 -7.09
C ASN A 44 -0.95 14.72 -6.89
N CYS A 45 -0.49 15.53 -7.84
CA CYS A 45 0.77 16.27 -7.75
C CYS A 45 0.77 17.23 -6.56
N SER A 46 -0.29 18.01 -6.35
CA SER A 46 -0.40 18.92 -5.20
C SER A 46 -0.39 18.18 -3.87
N ILE A 47 -1.01 17.00 -3.79
CA ILE A 47 -0.94 16.14 -2.59
C ILE A 47 0.50 15.68 -2.34
N ILE A 48 1.18 15.21 -3.40
CA ILE A 48 2.57 14.74 -3.30
C ILE A 48 3.48 15.88 -2.84
N GLU A 49 3.40 17.05 -3.47
CA GLU A 49 4.18 18.25 -3.10
C GLU A 49 3.98 18.61 -1.63
N ALA A 50 2.73 18.57 -1.16
CA ALA A 50 2.36 18.96 0.18
C ALA A 50 2.72 17.92 1.26
N THR A 51 3.04 16.68 0.91
CA THR A 51 3.18 15.59 1.89
C THR A 51 4.43 14.70 1.76
N GLN A 52 5.24 14.86 0.71
CA GLN A 52 6.43 14.03 0.43
C GLN A 52 7.45 13.94 1.58
N ASP A 53 7.54 14.96 2.44
CA ASP A 53 8.46 15.05 3.58
C ASP A 53 7.92 14.41 4.88
N ILE A 54 6.67 13.91 4.87
CA ILE A 54 5.99 13.34 6.05
C ILE A 54 5.42 11.93 5.81
N VAL A 55 5.79 11.28 4.71
CA VAL A 55 5.32 9.93 4.35
C VAL A 55 6.50 8.98 4.10
N SER A 56 6.31 7.69 4.29
CA SER A 56 7.29 6.68 3.83
C SER A 56 7.08 6.27 2.38
N SER A 57 5.84 6.38 1.90
CA SER A 57 5.44 5.81 0.62
C SER A 57 4.15 6.40 0.08
N TYR A 58 3.97 6.31 -1.23
CA TYR A 58 2.67 6.49 -1.88
C TYR A 58 2.21 5.17 -2.49
N LYS A 59 0.91 4.92 -2.42
CA LYS A 59 0.28 3.76 -3.04
C LYS A 59 -0.73 4.21 -4.09
N ILE A 60 -0.62 3.66 -5.31
CA ILE A 60 -1.53 3.95 -6.41
C ILE A 60 -2.33 2.68 -6.71
N ASN A 61 -3.64 2.72 -6.48
CA ASN A 61 -4.52 1.61 -6.86
C ASN A 61 -4.93 1.74 -8.34
N PHE A 62 -4.49 0.78 -9.14
CA PHE A 62 -4.65 0.81 -10.60
C PHE A 62 -6.11 0.95 -11.04
N ALA A 63 -7.06 0.36 -10.28
CA ALA A 63 -8.47 0.38 -10.63
C ALA A 63 -9.04 1.80 -10.77
N PHE A 64 -8.53 2.76 -9.97
CA PHE A 64 -9.00 4.15 -10.01
C PHE A 64 -8.58 4.88 -11.29
N TYR A 65 -7.58 4.37 -12.00
CA TYR A 65 -7.05 4.96 -13.23
C TYR A 65 -7.44 4.16 -14.47
N GLU A 66 -7.41 2.83 -14.40
CA GLU A 66 -7.77 1.92 -15.49
C GLU A 66 -9.17 2.17 -16.04
N GLN A 67 -10.12 2.57 -15.17
CA GLN A 67 -11.49 2.91 -15.57
C GLN A 67 -11.58 4.03 -16.61
N TYR A 68 -10.55 4.86 -16.75
CA TYR A 68 -10.49 5.98 -17.70
C TYR A 68 -9.72 5.63 -18.99
N GLY A 69 -9.44 4.34 -19.24
CA GLY A 69 -8.78 3.87 -20.46
C GLY A 69 -7.35 4.42 -20.62
N ALA A 70 -6.92 4.62 -21.87
CA ALA A 70 -5.54 5.01 -22.18
C ALA A 70 -5.12 6.32 -21.49
N THR A 71 -6.00 7.33 -21.44
CA THR A 71 -5.71 8.60 -20.76
C THR A 71 -5.56 8.42 -19.25
N GLY A 72 -6.35 7.53 -18.63
CA GLY A 72 -6.18 7.16 -17.23
C GLY A 72 -4.82 6.53 -16.94
N ILE A 73 -4.37 5.63 -17.83
CA ILE A 73 -3.04 5.01 -17.74
C ILE A 73 -1.92 6.05 -17.89
N GLU A 74 -2.09 7.03 -18.79
CA GLU A 74 -1.13 8.14 -18.93
C GLU A 74 -1.04 8.99 -17.66
N VAL A 75 -2.18 9.32 -17.05
CA VAL A 75 -2.24 10.06 -15.79
C VAL A 75 -1.63 9.26 -14.64
N MET A 76 -1.86 7.94 -14.61
CA MET A 76 -1.24 7.05 -13.65
C MET A 76 0.29 7.05 -13.79
N GLN A 77 0.81 6.92 -15.02
CA GLN A 77 2.25 7.02 -15.30
C GLN A 77 2.82 8.35 -14.81
N LYS A 78 2.20 9.48 -15.19
CA LYS A 78 2.66 10.81 -14.76
C LYS A 78 2.62 10.97 -13.24
N THR A 79 1.63 10.37 -12.57
CA THR A 79 1.57 10.37 -11.10
C THR A 79 2.72 9.57 -10.49
N PHE A 80 3.05 8.38 -11.03
CA PHE A 80 4.22 7.60 -10.61
C PHE A 80 5.54 8.37 -10.81
N ASP A 81 5.69 9.01 -11.97
CA ASP A 81 6.89 9.78 -12.32
C ASP A 81 7.08 10.98 -11.39
N TYR A 82 5.98 11.57 -10.92
CA TYR A 82 5.98 12.74 -10.05
C TYR A 82 6.35 12.43 -8.58
N ILE A 83 6.15 11.18 -8.12
CA ILE A 83 6.57 10.78 -6.78
C ILE A 83 8.11 10.84 -6.68
N PRO A 84 8.69 11.46 -5.64
CA PRO A 84 10.14 11.54 -5.46
C PRO A 84 10.83 10.18 -5.45
N ASN A 85 12.07 10.14 -5.96
CA ASN A 85 12.83 8.89 -6.12
C ASN A 85 13.30 8.26 -4.81
N ASP A 86 13.30 9.01 -3.71
CA ASP A 86 13.63 8.56 -2.35
C ASP A 86 12.39 8.09 -1.57
N ILE A 87 11.17 8.32 -2.08
CA ILE A 87 9.92 7.84 -1.48
C ILE A 87 9.44 6.57 -2.18
N MET A 88 9.04 5.55 -1.41
CA MET A 88 8.64 4.26 -1.96
C MET A 88 7.32 4.36 -2.76
N LYS A 89 7.31 3.84 -3.98
CA LYS A 89 6.18 3.82 -4.91
C LYS A 89 5.54 2.44 -4.93
N ILE A 90 4.28 2.32 -4.51
CA ILE A 90 3.58 1.03 -4.42
C ILE A 90 2.47 0.98 -5.48
N ALA A 91 2.56 0.02 -6.39
CA ALA A 91 1.49 -0.34 -7.32
C ALA A 91 0.51 -1.31 -6.66
N ASP A 92 -0.65 -0.81 -6.26
CA ASP A 92 -1.71 -1.64 -5.69
C ASP A 92 -2.57 -2.25 -6.82
N CYS A 93 -2.01 -3.25 -7.49
CA CYS A 93 -2.55 -3.88 -8.70
C CYS A 93 -3.17 -5.27 -8.46
N LYS A 94 -2.88 -5.92 -7.32
CA LYS A 94 -3.41 -7.23 -6.90
C LYS A 94 -3.36 -8.29 -8.00
N ARG A 95 -2.29 -8.29 -8.81
CA ARG A 95 -2.12 -9.25 -9.91
C ARG A 95 -1.90 -10.67 -9.38
N GLY A 96 -2.21 -11.67 -10.20
CA GLY A 96 -2.11 -13.08 -9.82
C GLY A 96 -2.39 -13.98 -11.01
N ASP A 97 -1.60 -13.82 -12.07
CA ASP A 97 -1.62 -14.66 -13.28
C ASP A 97 -0.34 -15.50 -13.33
N ILE A 98 -0.17 -16.40 -14.29
CA ILE A 98 0.97 -17.34 -14.36
C ILE A 98 1.81 -17.19 -15.64
N GLY A 99 3.04 -17.70 -15.58
CA GLY A 99 3.93 -17.79 -16.74
C GLY A 99 4.18 -16.44 -17.40
N ASN A 100 4.12 -16.40 -18.74
CA ASN A 100 4.42 -15.20 -19.53
C ASN A 100 3.50 -14.01 -19.22
N THR A 101 2.25 -14.25 -18.81
CA THR A 101 1.33 -13.18 -18.43
C THR A 101 1.79 -12.48 -17.15
N SER A 102 2.26 -13.26 -16.17
CA SER A 102 2.82 -12.71 -14.93
C SER A 102 4.10 -11.90 -15.19
N VAL A 103 4.96 -12.36 -16.11
CA VAL A 103 6.14 -11.58 -16.57
C VAL A 103 5.71 -10.24 -17.18
N ALA A 104 4.69 -10.23 -18.04
CA ALA A 104 4.17 -8.99 -18.64
C ALA A 104 3.64 -8.01 -17.58
N TYR A 105 2.96 -8.51 -16.54
CA TYR A 105 2.53 -7.67 -15.42
C TYR A 105 3.72 -7.12 -14.62
N ALA A 106 4.73 -7.94 -14.35
CA ALA A 106 5.94 -7.49 -13.64
C ALA A 106 6.68 -6.38 -14.41
N MET A 107 6.86 -6.56 -15.72
CA MET A 107 7.42 -5.54 -16.62
C MET A 107 6.60 -4.25 -16.62
N ALA A 108 5.26 -4.36 -16.70
CA ALA A 108 4.41 -3.19 -16.66
C ALA A 108 4.56 -2.41 -15.32
N CYS A 109 4.54 -3.11 -14.19
CA CYS A 109 4.63 -2.46 -12.88
C CYS A 109 6.01 -1.86 -12.60
N TYR A 110 7.07 -2.62 -12.84
CA TYR A 110 8.42 -2.25 -12.41
C TYR A 110 9.21 -1.44 -13.42
N GLU A 111 9.11 -1.78 -14.71
CA GLU A 111 9.87 -1.11 -15.78
C GLU A 111 9.09 0.05 -16.39
N ARG A 112 7.79 -0.15 -16.67
CA ARG A 112 6.99 0.91 -17.29
C ARG A 112 6.56 1.96 -16.27
N PHE A 113 5.84 1.56 -15.22
CA PHE A 113 5.36 2.50 -14.21
C PHE A 113 6.44 2.88 -13.17
N GLY A 114 7.56 2.16 -13.12
CA GLY A 114 8.65 2.49 -12.19
C GLY A 114 8.29 2.26 -10.72
N ALA A 115 7.33 1.38 -10.42
CA ALA A 115 6.99 1.05 -9.04
C ALA A 115 8.17 0.38 -8.33
N ASP A 116 8.30 0.60 -7.02
CA ASP A 116 9.27 -0.09 -6.17
C ASP A 116 8.67 -1.38 -5.60
N ALA A 117 7.36 -1.37 -5.35
CA ALA A 117 6.62 -2.53 -4.86
C ALA A 117 5.28 -2.73 -5.56
N VAL A 118 4.78 -3.96 -5.49
CA VAL A 118 3.45 -4.36 -6.00
C VAL A 118 2.64 -5.10 -4.94
N THR A 119 1.31 -5.10 -5.05
CA THR A 119 0.44 -6.04 -4.32
C THR A 119 0.08 -7.23 -5.21
N LEU A 120 0.14 -8.46 -4.69
CA LEU A 120 -0.14 -9.69 -5.44
C LEU A 120 -1.10 -10.65 -4.73
N HIS A 121 -1.86 -11.41 -5.51
CA HIS A 121 -2.74 -12.47 -5.05
C HIS A 121 -2.05 -13.85 -5.11
N PRO A 122 -1.73 -14.51 -3.98
CA PRO A 122 -0.93 -15.75 -3.95
C PRO A 122 -1.65 -17.02 -4.42
N TYR A 123 -2.94 -16.95 -4.73
CA TYR A 123 -3.81 -18.12 -4.87
C TYR A 123 -3.36 -19.14 -5.91
N MET A 124 -2.77 -18.70 -7.01
CA MET A 124 -2.27 -19.60 -8.06
C MET A 124 -0.87 -20.18 -7.74
N GLY A 125 -0.32 -19.90 -6.56
CA GLY A 125 0.97 -20.40 -6.09
C GLY A 125 2.17 -19.62 -6.60
N LEU A 126 3.37 -20.19 -6.41
CA LEU A 126 4.66 -19.57 -6.69
C LEU A 126 4.76 -19.05 -8.14
N ASP A 127 4.19 -19.77 -9.11
CA ASP A 127 4.25 -19.40 -10.52
C ASP A 127 3.62 -18.03 -10.82
N SER A 128 2.72 -17.57 -9.94
CA SER A 128 2.11 -16.23 -10.05
C SER A 128 2.92 -15.12 -9.41
N VAL A 129 3.88 -15.47 -8.56
CA VAL A 129 4.65 -14.53 -7.73
C VAL A 129 6.10 -14.44 -8.20
N LYS A 130 6.70 -15.58 -8.57
CA LYS A 130 8.10 -15.69 -8.97
C LYS A 130 8.53 -14.67 -10.02
N PRO A 131 7.76 -14.39 -11.09
CA PRO A 131 8.14 -13.38 -12.07
C PRO A 131 8.34 -11.98 -11.50
N PHE A 132 7.67 -11.63 -10.39
CA PHE A 132 7.88 -10.36 -9.69
C PHE A 132 9.08 -10.42 -8.74
N LEU A 133 9.35 -11.56 -8.12
CA LEU A 133 10.50 -11.76 -7.22
C LEU A 133 11.84 -11.82 -7.96
N ASP A 134 11.81 -12.20 -9.25
CA ASP A 134 13.01 -12.23 -10.11
C ASP A 134 13.57 -10.83 -10.40
N PHE A 135 12.90 -9.75 -9.96
CA PHE A 135 13.43 -8.38 -9.99
C PHE A 135 14.23 -8.07 -8.70
N PRO A 136 15.57 -7.99 -8.77
CA PRO A 136 16.45 -7.99 -7.61
C PRO A 136 16.41 -6.71 -6.78
N ASP A 137 15.82 -5.63 -7.27
CA ASP A 137 15.69 -4.36 -6.54
C ASP A 137 14.25 -4.03 -6.13
N LYS A 138 13.30 -4.95 -6.36
CA LYS A 138 11.86 -4.72 -6.14
C LYS A 138 11.31 -5.50 -4.95
N PHE A 139 10.11 -5.15 -4.52
CA PHE A 139 9.46 -5.68 -3.32
C PHE A 139 8.00 -6.11 -3.61
N VAL A 140 7.52 -7.14 -2.92
CA VAL A 140 6.16 -7.67 -3.10
C VAL A 140 5.39 -7.65 -1.78
N PHE A 141 4.16 -7.13 -1.81
CA PHE A 141 3.19 -7.26 -0.74
C PHE A 141 2.16 -8.34 -1.10
N MET A 142 2.26 -9.50 -0.45
CA MET A 142 1.34 -10.62 -0.66
C MET A 142 0.03 -10.38 0.08
N LEU A 143 -1.11 -10.55 -0.59
CA LEU A 143 -2.41 -10.54 0.08
C LEU A 143 -2.50 -11.73 1.06
N ALA A 144 -2.51 -11.44 2.36
CA ALA A 144 -2.64 -12.43 3.42
C ALA A 144 -4.04 -12.38 4.04
N ARG A 145 -4.38 -11.25 4.67
CA ARG A 145 -5.65 -11.08 5.38
C ARG A 145 -6.20 -9.68 5.15
N THR A 146 -7.25 -9.57 4.33
CA THR A 146 -7.78 -8.27 3.91
C THR A 146 -8.85 -7.73 4.87
N SER A 147 -9.12 -6.42 4.81
CA SER A 147 -9.99 -5.73 5.77
C SER A 147 -11.50 -5.86 5.50
N ASN A 148 -11.90 -6.39 4.34
CA ASN A 148 -13.30 -6.53 3.94
C ASN A 148 -14.01 -7.69 4.67
N LYS A 149 -15.31 -7.51 4.97
CA LYS A 149 -16.13 -8.53 5.66
C LYS A 149 -16.15 -9.89 4.96
N SER A 150 -16.28 -9.89 3.62
CA SER A 150 -16.27 -11.12 2.82
C SER A 150 -14.89 -11.80 2.72
N GLY A 151 -13.84 -11.25 3.34
CA GLY A 151 -12.57 -11.96 3.46
C GLY A 151 -12.74 -13.31 4.18
N ASP A 152 -13.73 -13.40 5.08
CA ASP A 152 -14.09 -14.62 5.80
C ASP A 152 -14.58 -15.77 4.90
N ASP A 153 -15.05 -15.48 3.68
CA ASP A 153 -15.55 -16.50 2.75
C ASP A 153 -14.46 -17.54 2.40
N PHE A 154 -13.19 -17.11 2.36
CA PHE A 154 -12.06 -17.98 2.05
C PHE A 154 -10.94 -17.92 3.08
N GLN A 155 -10.52 -16.72 3.50
CA GLN A 155 -9.29 -16.54 4.29
C GLN A 155 -9.41 -17.15 5.69
N SER A 156 -10.64 -17.25 6.20
CA SER A 156 -10.97 -17.81 7.51
C SER A 156 -11.39 -19.29 7.46
N LEU A 157 -11.44 -19.91 6.27
CA LEU A 157 -11.69 -21.35 6.15
C LEU A 157 -10.61 -22.12 6.88
N ILE A 158 -11.02 -23.15 7.61
CA ILE A 158 -10.10 -24.01 8.36
C ILE A 158 -9.52 -25.07 7.43
N CYS A 159 -8.21 -25.04 7.26
CA CYS A 159 -7.40 -26.03 6.55
C CYS A 159 -6.39 -26.60 7.54
N ASP A 160 -6.33 -27.92 7.68
CA ASP A 160 -5.42 -28.61 8.62
C ASP A 160 -5.46 -28.03 10.05
N GLY A 161 -6.65 -27.66 10.53
CA GLY A 161 -6.87 -27.17 11.89
C GLY A 161 -6.58 -25.68 12.11
N GLU A 162 -6.23 -24.92 11.07
CA GLU A 162 -6.00 -23.47 11.18
C GLU A 162 -6.57 -22.68 9.99
N PRO A 163 -6.77 -21.35 10.13
CA PRO A 163 -7.26 -20.50 9.05
C PRO A 163 -6.34 -20.51 7.82
N LEU A 164 -6.95 -20.51 6.63
CA LEU A 164 -6.28 -20.51 5.32
C LEU A 164 -5.24 -19.38 5.20
N PHE A 165 -5.50 -18.19 5.73
CA PHE A 165 -4.54 -17.09 5.65
C PHE A 165 -3.18 -17.43 6.29
N LYS A 166 -3.14 -18.28 7.33
CA LYS A 166 -1.88 -18.69 7.97
C LYS A 166 -1.04 -19.58 7.05
N HIS A 167 -1.69 -20.50 6.33
CA HIS A 167 -1.05 -21.31 5.29
C HIS A 167 -0.48 -20.44 4.19
N VAL A 168 -1.25 -19.45 3.73
CA VAL A 168 -0.79 -18.49 2.71
C VAL A 168 0.47 -17.74 3.16
N VAL A 169 0.49 -17.23 4.40
CA VAL A 169 1.66 -16.52 4.95
C VAL A 169 2.86 -17.45 5.04
N ARG A 170 2.74 -18.63 5.66
CA ARG A 170 3.86 -19.59 5.77
C ARG A 170 4.40 -19.99 4.41
N LYS A 171 3.51 -20.28 3.46
CA LYS A 171 3.92 -20.69 2.12
C LYS A 171 4.63 -19.56 1.38
N SER A 172 4.18 -18.32 1.55
CA SER A 172 4.82 -17.14 0.95
C SER A 172 6.22 -16.90 1.49
N LEU A 173 6.48 -17.19 2.78
CA LEU A 173 7.81 -17.08 3.39
C LEU A 173 8.82 -18.08 2.82
N GLU A 174 8.38 -19.16 2.19
CA GLU A 174 9.27 -20.11 1.50
C GLU A 174 9.78 -19.56 0.14
N TRP A 175 9.15 -18.51 -0.40
CA TRP A 175 9.40 -18.02 -1.76
C TRP A 175 10.44 -16.90 -1.84
N GLY A 176 10.71 -16.21 -0.74
CA GLY A 176 11.61 -15.07 -0.70
C GLY A 176 11.90 -14.61 0.73
N SER A 177 12.86 -13.71 0.84
CA SER A 177 13.33 -13.18 2.13
C SER A 177 12.49 -11.98 2.61
N PRO A 178 12.61 -11.58 3.89
CA PRO A 178 11.86 -10.45 4.45
C PRO A 178 12.13 -9.09 3.78
N ASP A 179 13.29 -8.92 3.13
CA ASP A 179 13.65 -7.76 2.30
C ASP A 179 13.04 -7.80 0.88
N LYS A 180 12.27 -8.84 0.57
CA LYS A 180 11.58 -9.03 -0.72
C LYS A 180 10.07 -9.18 -0.58
N ILE A 181 9.63 -9.79 0.52
CA ILE A 181 8.24 -10.16 0.73
C ILE A 181 7.72 -9.54 2.02
N GLY A 182 6.68 -8.73 1.86
CA GLY A 182 5.81 -8.25 2.92
C GLY A 182 4.38 -8.76 2.73
N PHE A 183 3.49 -8.36 3.63
CA PHE A 183 2.11 -8.84 3.65
C PHE A 183 1.11 -7.70 3.73
N VAL A 184 0.01 -7.82 2.98
CA VAL A 184 -1.17 -6.97 3.16
C VAL A 184 -2.03 -7.57 4.27
N VAL A 185 -2.17 -6.81 5.37
CA VAL A 185 -2.88 -7.23 6.57
C VAL A 185 -3.82 -6.12 7.03
N GLY A 186 -5.12 -6.36 7.04
CA GLY A 186 -6.14 -5.36 7.36
C GLY A 186 -6.14 -4.95 8.84
N ALA A 187 -6.36 -3.66 9.09
CA ALA A 187 -6.42 -3.10 10.45
C ALA A 187 -7.69 -3.45 11.26
N THR A 188 -8.66 -4.15 10.68
CA THR A 188 -9.97 -4.43 11.29
C THR A 188 -9.96 -5.64 12.24
N ARG A 189 -8.85 -6.39 12.30
CA ARG A 189 -8.69 -7.63 13.07
C ARG A 189 -7.33 -7.70 13.76
N PRO A 190 -7.10 -6.95 14.87
CA PRO A 190 -5.81 -6.93 15.57
C PRO A 190 -5.31 -8.33 15.99
N ASP A 191 -6.18 -9.24 16.42
CA ASP A 191 -5.76 -10.59 16.84
C ASP A 191 -5.18 -11.42 15.68
N GLU A 192 -5.77 -11.30 14.49
CA GLU A 192 -5.28 -11.96 13.28
C GLU A 192 -3.98 -11.31 12.80
N LEU A 193 -3.88 -9.98 12.89
CA LEU A 193 -2.64 -9.25 12.61
C LEU A 193 -1.50 -9.72 13.52
N ALA A 194 -1.74 -9.82 14.83
CA ALA A 194 -0.78 -10.33 15.80
C ALA A 194 -0.36 -11.76 15.48
N THR A 195 -1.30 -12.59 15.05
CA THR A 195 -1.00 -13.95 14.61
C THR A 195 -0.10 -13.98 13.37
N ILE A 196 -0.34 -13.11 12.39
CA ILE A 196 0.53 -13.02 11.20
C ILE A 196 1.92 -12.49 11.59
N ARG A 197 2.01 -11.50 12.49
CA ARG A 197 3.30 -11.01 13.01
C ARG A 197 4.10 -12.10 13.72
N GLN A 198 3.45 -12.99 14.46
CA GLN A 198 4.13 -14.14 15.09
C GLN A 198 4.70 -15.11 14.05
N ILE A 199 4.01 -15.31 12.92
CA ILE A 199 4.46 -16.18 11.83
C ILE A 199 5.58 -15.53 11.01
N ALA A 200 5.48 -14.22 10.76
CA ALA A 200 6.36 -13.44 9.91
C ALA A 200 6.99 -12.24 10.69
N PRO A 201 7.87 -12.50 11.66
CA PRO A 201 8.35 -11.48 12.60
C PRO A 201 9.14 -10.34 11.93
N GLU A 202 9.85 -10.62 10.83
CA GLU A 202 10.72 -9.66 10.15
C GLU A 202 10.05 -8.99 8.94
N SER A 203 8.89 -9.48 8.48
CA SER A 203 8.25 -8.97 7.27
C SER A 203 7.63 -7.59 7.47
N VAL A 204 7.70 -6.77 6.42
CA VAL A 204 6.98 -5.48 6.36
C VAL A 204 5.50 -5.73 6.14
N PHE A 205 4.62 -5.08 6.92
CA PHE A 205 3.17 -5.13 6.66
C PHE A 205 2.68 -3.88 5.95
N LEU A 206 1.91 -4.05 4.89
CA LEU A 206 1.06 -2.99 4.34
C LEU A 206 -0.31 -3.10 5.01
N VAL A 207 -0.65 -2.10 5.82
CA VAL A 207 -1.83 -2.12 6.69
C VAL A 207 -2.89 -1.14 6.16
N PRO A 208 -3.83 -1.59 5.30
CA PRO A 208 -4.97 -0.79 4.89
C PRO A 208 -6.08 -0.81 5.96
N GLY A 209 -6.96 0.19 5.88
CA GLY A 209 -8.23 0.18 6.62
C GLY A 209 -8.25 1.02 7.90
N ILE A 210 -7.19 1.77 8.19
CA ILE A 210 -7.21 2.80 9.23
C ILE A 210 -8.19 3.93 8.84
N GLY A 211 -8.95 4.43 9.82
CA GLY A 211 -9.95 5.48 9.60
C GLY A 211 -11.22 4.97 8.93
N SER A 212 -11.36 5.17 7.61
CA SER A 212 -12.63 4.98 6.88
C SER A 212 -13.25 3.57 6.94
N GLN A 213 -12.48 2.54 7.31
CA GLN A 213 -12.95 1.16 7.45
C GLN A 213 -13.08 0.72 8.91
N GLY A 214 -12.90 1.64 9.87
CA GLY A 214 -13.05 1.38 11.29
C GLY A 214 -11.88 0.62 11.94
N GLY A 215 -10.72 0.54 11.26
CA GLY A 215 -9.52 -0.04 11.85
C GLY A 215 -8.98 0.81 13.00
N ASP A 216 -8.64 0.17 14.11
CA ASP A 216 -8.03 0.80 15.28
C ASP A 216 -6.51 0.84 15.09
N LEU A 217 -5.97 2.05 14.99
CA LEU A 217 -4.53 2.27 14.78
C LEU A 217 -3.68 1.78 15.95
N LYS A 218 -4.04 2.14 17.19
CA LYS A 218 -3.26 1.76 18.38
C LYS A 218 -3.30 0.23 18.57
N ALA A 219 -4.46 -0.38 18.41
CA ALA A 219 -4.59 -1.84 18.50
C ALA A 219 -3.79 -2.54 17.38
N SER A 220 -3.80 -1.99 16.15
CA SER A 220 -3.04 -2.54 15.03
C SER A 220 -1.53 -2.45 15.25
N ILE A 221 -1.01 -1.32 15.75
CA ILE A 221 0.42 -1.14 16.06
C ILE A 221 0.86 -2.11 17.17
N LYS A 222 0.07 -2.21 18.24
CA LYS A 222 0.35 -3.14 19.34
C LYS A 222 0.30 -4.60 18.87
N ALA A 223 -0.70 -4.97 18.10
CA ALA A 223 -0.80 -6.30 17.49
C ALA A 223 0.39 -6.58 16.56
N ASN A 224 0.89 -5.56 15.86
CA ASN A 224 2.07 -5.67 15.00
C ASN A 224 3.37 -5.82 15.80
N ASN A 225 3.31 -5.85 17.13
CA ASN A 225 4.45 -5.90 18.02
C ASN A 225 5.49 -4.82 17.69
N PHE A 226 5.02 -3.63 17.28
CA PHE A 226 5.86 -2.48 16.92
C PHE A 226 6.87 -2.77 15.79
N GLY A 227 6.66 -3.84 15.01
CA GLY A 227 7.48 -4.15 13.84
C GLY A 227 7.25 -3.16 12.70
N THR A 228 8.06 -3.26 11.65
CA THR A 228 7.91 -2.39 10.47
C THR A 228 6.57 -2.64 9.80
N ALA A 229 5.77 -1.57 9.70
CA ALA A 229 4.52 -1.54 8.96
C ALA A 229 4.40 -0.21 8.23
N ILE A 230 3.57 -0.22 7.19
CA ILE A 230 3.18 0.96 6.44
C ILE A 230 1.66 1.08 6.56
N PHE A 231 1.18 2.13 7.21
CA PHE A 231 -0.25 2.36 7.44
C PHE A 231 -0.83 3.16 6.28
N ASN A 232 -1.60 2.49 5.42
CA ASN A 232 -2.19 3.13 4.25
C ASN A 232 -3.50 3.85 4.61
N VAL A 233 -3.52 5.16 4.40
CA VAL A 233 -4.72 6.00 4.47
C VAL A 233 -4.89 6.72 3.13
N SER A 234 -6.08 6.58 2.53
CA SER A 234 -6.41 7.22 1.25
C SER A 234 -7.44 8.33 1.46
N ARG A 235 -8.73 8.04 1.25
CA ARG A 235 -9.86 8.97 1.34
C ARG A 235 -9.90 9.82 2.62
N GLY A 236 -9.40 9.30 3.75
CA GLY A 236 -9.32 10.05 5.01
C GLY A 236 -8.32 11.20 4.99
N ILE A 237 -7.38 11.20 4.04
CA ILE A 237 -6.38 12.26 3.83
C ILE A 237 -6.69 13.03 2.55
N ILE A 238 -6.78 12.36 1.41
CA ILE A 238 -6.79 13.04 0.10
C ILE A 238 -8.01 13.94 -0.11
N TYR A 239 -9.12 13.68 0.61
CA TYR A 239 -10.35 14.48 0.55
C TYR A 239 -10.60 15.29 1.83
N ALA A 240 -9.55 15.73 2.52
CA ALA A 240 -9.65 16.54 3.74
C ALA A 240 -10.37 17.89 3.52
N SER A 241 -10.32 18.44 2.30
CA SER A 241 -11.06 19.64 1.88
C SER A 241 -11.29 19.60 0.37
N ASP A 242 -12.37 20.25 -0.09
CA ASP A 242 -12.69 20.47 -1.50
C ASP A 242 -12.60 21.96 -1.91
N ALA A 243 -12.05 22.80 -1.03
CA ALA A 243 -11.82 24.22 -1.27
C ALA A 243 -10.40 24.49 -1.79
N ASP A 244 -10.10 25.76 -2.08
CA ASP A 244 -8.79 26.20 -2.60
C ASP A 244 -7.61 25.86 -1.68
N ASP A 245 -7.89 25.62 -0.38
CA ASP A 245 -6.91 25.23 0.63
C ASP A 245 -6.67 23.71 0.75
N PHE A 246 -7.20 22.90 -0.18
CA PHE A 246 -7.21 21.44 -0.05
C PHE A 246 -5.83 20.85 0.25
N ALA A 247 -4.78 21.31 -0.43
CA ALA A 247 -3.42 20.79 -0.22
C ALA A 247 -2.90 21.07 1.21
N ILE A 248 -3.26 22.21 1.79
CA ILE A 248 -2.93 22.57 3.18
C ILE A 248 -3.67 21.62 4.13
N LYS A 249 -4.97 21.41 3.89
CA LYS A 249 -5.79 20.50 4.72
C LYS A 249 -5.38 19.04 4.60
N VAL A 250 -5.01 18.59 3.41
CA VAL A 250 -4.42 17.27 3.18
C VAL A 250 -3.14 17.12 4.03
N ARG A 251 -2.25 18.12 4.01
CA ARG A 251 -1.02 18.09 4.81
C ARG A 251 -1.33 18.04 6.31
N GLU A 252 -2.21 18.91 6.81
CA GLU A 252 -2.61 18.93 8.23
C GLU A 252 -3.11 17.55 8.68
N VAL A 253 -4.01 16.93 7.90
CA VAL A 253 -4.56 15.62 8.23
C VAL A 253 -3.52 14.50 8.11
N ALA A 254 -2.65 14.55 7.11
CA ALA A 254 -1.54 13.60 6.98
C ALA A 254 -0.54 13.70 8.15
N GLN A 255 -0.24 14.92 8.61
CA GLN A 255 0.60 15.14 9.79
C GLN A 255 -0.04 14.55 11.05
N ASN A 256 -1.34 14.76 11.26
CA ASN A 256 -2.05 14.14 12.38
C ASN A 256 -1.97 12.61 12.35
N TYR A 257 -2.16 11.98 11.19
CA TYR A 257 -2.00 10.52 11.07
C TYR A 257 -0.57 10.06 11.35
N ARG A 258 0.44 10.75 10.83
CA ARG A 258 1.85 10.45 11.11
C ARG A 258 2.13 10.56 12.61
N ASP A 259 1.67 11.62 13.25
CA ASP A 259 1.91 11.87 14.66
C ASP A 259 1.16 10.86 15.54
N ASP A 260 -0.08 10.47 15.18
CA ASP A 260 -0.82 9.40 15.85
C ASP A 260 -0.10 8.04 15.74
N ILE A 261 0.45 7.72 14.56
CA ILE A 261 1.27 6.52 14.35
C ILE A 261 2.50 6.57 15.27
N ASN A 262 3.23 7.69 15.27
CA ASN A 262 4.43 7.85 16.06
C ASN A 262 4.14 7.78 17.56
N ASN A 263 3.11 8.50 18.04
CA ASN A 263 2.70 8.46 19.45
C ASN A 263 2.33 7.05 19.90
N ALA A 264 1.63 6.29 19.06
CA ALA A 264 1.31 4.90 19.35
C ALA A 264 2.54 3.96 19.38
N LEU A 265 3.65 4.34 18.74
CA LEU A 265 4.94 3.64 18.86
C LEU A 265 5.69 4.00 20.16
N TYR A 266 5.44 5.18 20.75
CA TYR A 266 6.12 5.70 21.95
C TYR A 266 5.30 5.59 23.25
N ASP A 267 4.02 5.22 23.22
CA ASP A 267 3.12 5.04 24.39
C ASP A 267 3.51 3.83 25.31
N LEU A 268 4.81 3.51 25.43
CA LEU A 268 5.40 2.48 26.30
C LEU A 268 6.60 2.98 27.09
#